data_AF-A0AA92DLP6-F1
#
_entry.id   AF-A0AA92DLP6-F1
#
_cell.length_a   1.000
_cell.length_b   1.000
_cell.length_c   1.000
_cell.angle_alpha   90.00
_cell.angle_beta   90.00
_cell.angle_gamma   90.00
#
_symmetry.space_group_name_H-M   'P 1'
#
loop_
_entity.id
_entity.type
_entity.pdbx_description
1 polymer ?
#
loop_
_entity_poly.entity_id
_entity_poly.type
_entity_poly.pdbx_seq_one_letter_code
_entity_poly.pdbx_strand_id
1 'polypeptide(L)'
;MRRFRLSQADLMPTVRRLELDWPCSVAMMQRFAEYVTGVPVCHPRDPGSRSGSPIPVLFLCLQKGLGAYDAAADESDDRRLLAFVDGLCQEAARLLSGIALFTPDNDCWMAGNGAALHGWLATCDARGVTVHRSQRRGASHQRVLSAIGRYVILARERAILERVRRADATP
;
A
#
# COMPACT_ATOMS: atom_id res chain seq x y z
N MET A 1 14.69 -13.08 -17.20
CA MET A 1 14.00 -12.39 -16.09
C MET A 1 13.56 -10.99 -16.53
N ARG A 2 12.32 -10.83 -16.99
CA ARG A 2 11.79 -9.54 -17.46
C ARG A 2 11.54 -8.62 -16.27
N ARG A 3 12.33 -7.55 -16.11
CA ARG A 3 12.00 -6.43 -15.22
C ARG A 3 10.94 -5.59 -15.92
N PHE A 4 9.67 -5.90 -15.70
CA PHE A 4 8.58 -5.04 -16.13
C PHE A 4 8.56 -3.79 -15.24
N ARG A 5 9.12 -2.68 -15.75
CA ARG A 5 8.74 -1.33 -15.32
C ARG A 5 7.47 -1.01 -16.11
N LEU A 6 6.31 -1.40 -15.59
CA LEU A 6 5.04 -0.94 -16.15
C LEU A 6 5.00 0.58 -15.92
N SER A 7 4.72 1.37 -16.94
CA SER A 7 4.41 2.79 -16.78
C SER A 7 2.98 2.95 -16.23
N GLN A 8 2.61 4.13 -15.75
CA GLN A 8 1.22 4.41 -15.33
C GLN A 8 0.21 4.08 -16.45
N ALA A 9 0.59 4.31 -17.71
CA ALA A 9 -0.24 3.99 -18.87
C ALA A 9 -0.46 2.47 -19.01
N ASP A 10 0.55 1.66 -18.67
CA ASP A 10 0.48 0.20 -18.78
C ASP A 10 -0.33 -0.43 -17.64
N LEU A 11 -0.48 0.27 -16.50
CA LEU A 11 -1.32 -0.19 -15.39
C LEU A 11 -2.81 0.06 -15.63
N MET A 12 -3.16 1.04 -16.47
CA MET A 12 -4.55 1.48 -16.59
C MET A 12 -5.53 0.42 -17.13
N PRO A 13 -5.16 -0.45 -18.09
CA PRO A 13 -6.04 -1.53 -18.52
C PRO A 13 -6.41 -2.48 -17.37
N THR A 14 -5.44 -2.83 -16.51
CA THR A 14 -5.69 -3.70 -15.36
C THR A 14 -6.54 -3.00 -14.30
N VAL A 15 -6.28 -1.71 -14.04
CA VAL A 15 -7.10 -0.90 -13.12
C VAL A 15 -8.55 -0.81 -13.59
N ARG A 16 -8.78 -0.54 -14.88
CA ARG A 16 -10.14 -0.47 -15.44
C ARG A 16 -10.88 -1.80 -15.32
N ARG A 17 -10.17 -2.91 -15.51
CA ARG A 17 -10.75 -4.25 -15.33
C ARG A 17 -11.12 -4.51 -13.88
N LEU A 18 -10.22 -4.18 -12.95
CA LEU A 18 -10.48 -4.29 -11.51
C LEU A 18 -11.67 -3.41 -11.08
N GLU A 19 -11.82 -2.22 -11.66
CA GLU A 19 -12.96 -1.34 -11.40
C GLU A 19 -14.28 -1.92 -11.94
N LEU A 20 -14.28 -2.54 -13.11
CA LEU A 20 -15.44 -3.21 -13.69
C LEU A 20 -15.85 -4.44 -12.87
N ASP A 21 -14.88 -5.28 -12.51
CA ASP A 21 -15.11 -6.49 -11.72
C ASP A 21 -15.52 -6.10 -10.29
N TRP A 22 -14.96 -5.02 -9.73
CA TRP A 22 -15.19 -4.55 -8.37
C TRP A 22 -15.17 -3.02 -8.24
N PRO A 23 -16.32 -2.32 -8.34
CA PRO A 23 -16.36 -0.86 -8.23
C PRO A 23 -15.83 -0.32 -6.88
N CYS A 24 -15.94 -1.12 -5.81
CA CYS A 24 -15.40 -0.75 -4.50
C CYS A 24 -13.87 -0.66 -4.45
N SER A 25 -13.15 -1.26 -5.42
CA SER A 25 -11.70 -1.20 -5.53
C SER A 25 -11.18 0.23 -5.73
N VAL A 26 -11.94 1.09 -6.41
CA VAL A 26 -11.62 2.52 -6.59
C VAL A 26 -11.57 3.23 -5.25
N ALA A 27 -12.60 3.04 -4.42
CA ALA A 27 -12.66 3.62 -3.09
C ALA A 27 -11.57 3.05 -2.16
N MET A 28 -11.16 1.79 -2.33
CA MET A 28 -10.02 1.21 -1.61
C MET A 28 -8.70 1.86 -2.05
N MET A 29 -8.48 2.02 -3.35
CA MET A 29 -7.27 2.66 -3.89
C MET A 29 -7.16 4.13 -3.46
N GLN A 30 -8.27 4.87 -3.43
CA GLN A 30 -8.29 6.26 -2.95
C GLN A 30 -7.89 6.36 -1.47
N ARG A 31 -8.50 5.55 -0.60
CA ARG A 31 -8.11 5.50 0.83
C ARG A 31 -6.68 5.03 1.01
N PHE A 32 -6.24 4.05 0.23
CA PHE A 32 -4.85 3.62 0.26
C PHE A 32 -3.91 4.77 -0.12
N ALA A 33 -4.24 5.53 -1.17
CA ALA A 33 -3.49 6.71 -1.55
C ALA A 33 -3.44 7.74 -0.41
N GLU A 34 -4.55 8.07 0.25
CA GLU A 34 -4.51 8.96 1.43
C GLU A 34 -3.58 8.44 2.53
N TYR A 35 -3.54 7.13 2.73
CA TYR A 35 -2.72 6.50 3.76
C TYR A 35 -1.22 6.61 3.48
N VAL A 36 -0.80 6.40 2.21
CA VAL A 36 0.63 6.28 1.84
C VAL A 36 1.18 7.46 1.04
N THR A 37 0.35 8.37 0.56
CA THR A 37 0.81 9.52 -0.24
C THR A 37 1.62 10.46 0.66
N GLY A 38 2.82 10.82 0.19
CA GLY A 38 3.75 11.70 0.90
C GLY A 38 4.88 11.00 1.65
N VAL A 39 4.94 9.66 1.69
CA VAL A 39 6.07 8.98 2.34
C VAL A 39 7.30 9.06 1.43
N PRO A 40 8.43 9.66 1.86
CA PRO A 40 9.67 9.68 1.10
C PRO A 40 10.41 8.34 1.25
N VAL A 41 9.82 7.26 0.74
CA VAL A 41 10.56 5.99 0.62
C VAL A 41 11.35 6.05 -0.67
N CYS A 42 12.57 6.57 -0.59
CA CYS A 42 13.55 6.36 -1.63
C CYS A 42 13.81 4.85 -1.73
N HIS A 43 13.38 4.21 -2.82
CA HIS A 43 13.71 2.83 -3.07
C HIS A 43 15.19 2.72 -3.49
N PRO A 44 16.07 2.01 -2.76
CA PRO A 44 17.51 1.95 -3.06
C PRO A 44 17.89 1.06 -4.26
N ARG A 45 16.95 0.78 -5.19
CA ARG A 45 17.27 0.03 -6.42
C ARG A 45 17.23 0.94 -7.63
N ASP A 46 18.19 1.85 -7.70
CA ASP A 46 18.82 2.13 -8.99
C ASP A 46 20.25 2.68 -8.80
N PRO A 47 21.28 1.82 -8.66
CA PRO A 47 22.67 2.26 -8.71
C PRO A 47 23.08 2.81 -10.09
N GLY A 48 22.19 2.80 -11.09
CA GLY A 48 22.41 3.35 -12.43
C GLY A 48 21.55 4.56 -12.80
N SER A 49 20.54 4.95 -12.00
CA SER A 49 19.71 6.11 -12.33
C SER A 49 20.41 7.40 -11.94
N ARG A 50 21.15 7.99 -12.90
CA ARG A 50 21.63 9.38 -12.83
C ARG A 50 20.48 10.40 -12.95
N SER A 51 19.23 9.96 -13.11
CA SER A 51 18.02 10.79 -13.06
C SER A 51 17.19 10.44 -11.81
N GLY A 52 17.66 10.90 -10.65
CA GLY A 52 17.14 10.54 -9.32
C GLY A 52 15.80 11.18 -8.98
N SER A 53 14.70 10.69 -9.56
CA SER A 53 13.35 10.91 -9.01
C SER A 53 12.93 9.69 -8.20
N PRO A 54 12.61 9.85 -6.89
CA PRO A 54 12.15 8.72 -6.07
C PRO A 54 10.82 8.19 -6.63
N ILE A 55 10.73 6.86 -6.80
CA ILE A 55 9.46 6.21 -7.17
C ILE A 55 8.53 6.25 -5.94
N PRO A 56 7.32 6.84 -6.04
CA PRO A 56 6.39 6.91 -4.91
C PRO A 56 5.98 5.53 -4.40
N VAL A 57 5.85 5.37 -3.07
CA VAL A 57 5.37 4.13 -2.43
C VAL A 57 4.06 3.66 -3.03
N LEU A 58 3.13 4.59 -3.27
CA LEU A 58 1.83 4.32 -3.86
C LEU A 58 1.97 3.52 -5.18
N PHE A 59 2.88 3.94 -6.05
CA PHE A 59 3.10 3.32 -7.34
C PHE A 59 3.62 1.88 -7.20
N LEU A 60 4.60 1.65 -6.32
CA LEU A 60 5.15 0.31 -6.07
C LEU A 60 4.10 -0.64 -5.50
N CYS A 61 3.27 -0.16 -4.58
CA CYS A 61 2.21 -0.96 -3.98
C CYS A 61 1.12 -1.29 -5.01
N LEU A 62 0.69 -0.31 -5.81
CA LEU A 62 -0.27 -0.52 -6.90
C LEU A 62 0.25 -1.54 -7.91
N GLN A 63 1.51 -1.42 -8.33
CA GLN A 63 2.13 -2.39 -9.23
C GLN A 63 2.11 -3.81 -8.64
N LYS A 64 2.38 -3.95 -7.34
CA LYS A 64 2.37 -5.25 -6.66
C LYS A 64 0.95 -5.82 -6.53
N GLY A 65 -0.02 -5.00 -6.16
CA GLY A 65 -1.43 -5.39 -6.07
C GLY A 65 -2.00 -5.80 -7.43
N LEU A 66 -1.82 -4.99 -8.47
CA LEU A 66 -2.28 -5.28 -9.83
C LEU A 66 -1.58 -6.51 -10.41
N GLY A 67 -0.29 -6.71 -10.12
CA GLY A 67 0.41 -7.93 -10.51
C GLY A 67 -0.14 -9.19 -9.82
N ALA A 68 -0.58 -9.08 -8.56
CA ALA A 68 -1.22 -10.19 -7.85
C ALA A 68 -2.63 -10.47 -8.39
N TYR A 69 -3.37 -9.42 -8.75
CA TYR A 69 -4.65 -9.53 -9.44
C TYR A 69 -4.55 -10.28 -10.77
N ASP A 70 -3.59 -9.88 -11.62
CA ASP A 70 -3.37 -10.53 -12.92
C ASP A 70 -2.87 -11.97 -12.75
N ALA A 71 -2.07 -12.26 -11.73
CA ALA A 71 -1.62 -13.61 -11.43
C ALA A 71 -2.76 -14.55 -10.97
N ALA A 72 -3.88 -14.00 -10.52
CA ALA A 72 -5.08 -14.73 -10.13
C ALA A 72 -6.13 -14.77 -11.25
N ALA A 73 -5.75 -14.57 -12.52
CA ALA A 73 -6.71 -14.46 -13.63
C ALA A 73 -7.66 -15.65 -13.79
N ASP A 74 -7.23 -16.87 -13.40
CA ASP A 74 -8.03 -18.10 -13.48
C ASP A 74 -8.88 -18.35 -12.22
N GLU A 75 -8.84 -17.44 -11.24
CA GLU A 75 -9.60 -17.51 -9.99
C GLU A 75 -10.94 -16.76 -10.09
N SER A 76 -11.85 -17.04 -9.14
CA SER A 76 -13.07 -16.24 -8.98
C SER A 76 -12.76 -14.75 -8.78
N ASP A 77 -13.66 -13.87 -9.22
CA ASP A 77 -13.51 -12.42 -9.08
C ASP A 77 -13.25 -12.00 -7.62
N ASP A 78 -13.90 -12.67 -6.68
CA ASP A 78 -13.74 -12.50 -5.24
C ASP A 78 -12.30 -12.78 -4.78
N ARG A 79 -11.70 -13.86 -5.27
CA ARG A 79 -10.29 -14.22 -5.01
C ARG A 79 -9.33 -13.27 -5.70
N ARG A 80 -9.66 -12.79 -6.90
CA ARG A 80 -8.88 -11.77 -7.61
C ARG A 80 -8.83 -10.46 -6.84
N LEU A 81 -9.96 -10.00 -6.28
CA LEU A 81 -10.02 -8.84 -5.39
C LEU A 81 -9.19 -9.06 -4.12
N LEU A 82 -9.30 -10.24 -3.50
CA LEU A 82 -8.50 -10.58 -2.32
C LEU A 82 -7.00 -10.54 -2.64
N ALA A 83 -6.57 -11.12 -3.76
CA ALA A 83 -5.19 -11.12 -4.21
C ALA A 83 -4.67 -9.69 -4.46
N PHE A 84 -5.49 -8.83 -5.07
CA PHE A 84 -5.18 -7.42 -5.25
C PHE A 84 -4.91 -6.72 -3.90
N VAL A 85 -5.86 -6.82 -2.97
CA VAL A 85 -5.79 -6.15 -1.67
C VAL A 85 -4.63 -6.67 -0.83
N ASP A 86 -4.42 -7.99 -0.80
CA ASP A 86 -3.32 -8.58 -0.04
C ASP A 86 -1.96 -8.21 -0.66
N GLY A 87 -1.82 -8.24 -1.99
CA GLY A 87 -0.60 -7.80 -2.68
C GLY A 87 -0.27 -6.33 -2.41
N LEU A 88 -1.28 -5.46 -2.45
CA LEU A 88 -1.18 -4.04 -2.13
C LEU A 88 -0.70 -3.81 -0.68
N CYS A 89 -1.40 -4.43 0.29
CA CYS A 89 -1.15 -4.22 1.71
C CYS A 89 0.19 -4.82 2.17
N GLN A 90 0.58 -5.98 1.63
CA GLN A 90 1.85 -6.63 1.95
C GLN A 90 3.04 -5.80 1.46
N GLU A 91 2.96 -5.23 0.25
CA GLU A 91 4.03 -4.38 -0.27
C GLU A 91 4.16 -3.08 0.52
N ALA A 92 3.03 -2.49 0.90
CA ALA A 92 3.01 -1.31 1.75
C ALA A 92 3.61 -1.60 3.13
N ALA A 93 3.23 -2.72 3.75
CA ALA A 93 3.83 -3.15 5.01
C ALA A 93 5.34 -3.36 4.87
N ARG A 94 5.79 -4.01 3.80
CA ARG A 94 7.21 -4.23 3.52
C ARG A 94 8.00 -2.92 3.38
N LEU A 95 7.43 -1.92 2.71
CA LEU A 95 8.08 -0.63 2.44
C LEU A 95 8.05 0.32 3.63
N LEU A 96 7.02 0.25 4.47
CA LEU A 96 6.79 1.21 5.57
C LEU A 96 7.22 0.66 6.94
N SER A 97 7.47 -0.64 7.06
CA SER A 97 7.99 -1.24 8.28
C SER A 97 9.32 -0.64 8.69
N GLY A 98 9.46 -0.33 9.98
CA GLY A 98 10.68 0.30 10.51
C GLY A 98 10.86 1.76 10.10
N ILE A 99 9.88 2.40 9.45
CA ILE A 99 9.89 3.84 9.18
C ILE A 99 9.14 4.56 10.30
N ALA A 100 9.78 5.59 10.83
CA ALA A 100 9.18 6.57 11.73
C ALA A 100 9.52 7.98 11.24
N LEU A 101 8.55 8.88 11.29
CA LEU A 101 8.71 10.30 11.01
C LEU A 101 8.61 11.06 12.33
N PHE A 102 9.45 12.07 12.51
CA PHE A 102 9.42 12.91 13.72
C PHE A 102 9.34 14.39 13.32
N THR A 103 8.41 15.12 13.94
CA THR A 103 8.41 16.59 13.89
C THR A 103 9.56 17.15 14.73
N PRO A 104 9.91 18.45 14.58
CA PRO A 104 10.85 19.12 15.48
C PRO A 104 10.43 19.05 16.96
N ASP A 105 9.12 18.98 17.23
CA ASP A 105 8.53 18.88 18.57
C ASP A 105 8.51 17.43 19.12
N ASN A 106 9.15 16.49 18.43
CA ASN A 106 9.19 15.05 18.72
C ASN A 106 7.85 14.30 18.59
N ASP A 107 6.85 14.86 17.92
CA ASP A 107 5.66 14.09 17.53
C ASP A 107 6.05 13.04 16.50
N CYS A 108 5.58 11.80 16.71
CA CYS A 108 5.99 10.67 15.90
C CYS A 108 4.84 10.11 15.07
N TRP A 109 5.07 9.96 13.76
CA TRP A 109 4.23 9.16 12.89
C TRP A 109 4.92 7.86 12.48
N MET A 110 4.13 6.79 12.51
CA MET A 110 4.51 5.49 11.96
C MET A 110 3.28 4.89 11.27
N ALA A 111 3.49 4.18 10.17
CA ALA A 111 2.40 3.50 9.45
C ALA A 111 1.66 2.44 10.28
N GLY A 112 2.17 2.05 11.45
CA GLY A 112 1.48 1.15 12.39
C GLY A 112 0.58 1.85 13.42
N ASN A 113 0.49 3.18 13.42
CA ASN A 113 -0.37 3.93 14.35
C ASN A 113 -1.81 4.10 13.83
N GLY A 114 -2.06 3.78 12.55
CA GLY A 114 -3.40 3.81 11.96
C GLY A 114 -3.85 5.17 11.42
N ALA A 115 -3.11 6.25 11.70
CA ALA A 115 -3.34 7.55 11.09
C ALA A 115 -2.76 7.58 9.67
N ALA A 116 -3.54 8.06 8.70
CA ALA A 116 -3.06 8.34 7.34
C ALA A 116 -1.95 9.40 7.37
N LEU A 117 -0.89 9.19 6.58
CA LEU A 117 0.24 10.13 6.58
C LEU A 117 -0.21 11.52 6.13
N HIS A 118 -1.06 11.61 5.10
CA HIS A 118 -1.57 12.89 4.63
C HIS A 118 -2.25 13.68 5.76
N GLY A 119 -3.09 13.02 6.57
CA GLY A 119 -3.76 13.64 7.70
C GLY A 119 -2.77 14.12 8.76
N TRP A 120 -1.76 13.32 9.09
CA TRP A 120 -0.74 13.72 10.06
C TRP A 120 0.10 14.91 9.56
N LEU A 121 0.53 14.89 8.29
CA LEU A 121 1.27 16.00 7.68
C LEU A 121 0.45 17.30 7.63
N ALA A 122 -0.88 17.21 7.53
CA ALA A 122 -1.75 18.38 7.60
C ALA A 122 -1.85 19.00 9.00
N THR A 123 -1.44 18.27 10.05
CA THR A 123 -1.47 18.72 11.45
C THR A 123 -0.14 19.29 11.96
N CYS A 124 0.94 19.19 11.19
CA CYS A 124 2.27 19.68 11.57
C CYS A 124 2.92 20.53 10.48
N ASP A 125 3.88 21.38 10.84
CA ASP A 125 4.76 21.98 9.84
C ASP A 125 5.67 20.88 9.26
N ALA A 126 5.47 20.54 7.98
CA ALA A 126 6.28 19.56 7.28
C ALA A 126 7.76 19.99 7.18
N ARG A 127 8.07 21.28 7.37
CA ARG A 127 9.44 21.79 7.42
C ARG A 127 10.12 21.31 8.70
N GLY A 128 11.11 20.44 8.54
CA GLY A 128 11.87 19.88 9.66
C GLY A 128 11.43 18.49 10.09
N VAL A 129 10.48 17.86 9.39
CA VAL A 129 10.19 16.44 9.59
C VAL A 129 11.41 15.58 9.22
N THR A 130 11.85 14.75 10.17
CA THR A 130 12.98 13.85 9.99
C THR A 130 12.52 12.41 9.80
N VAL A 131 13.24 11.66 8.97
CA VAL A 131 12.92 10.26 8.65
C VAL A 131 13.90 9.33 9.36
N HIS A 132 13.38 8.44 10.21
CA HIS A 132 14.15 7.40 10.88
C HIS A 132 13.82 6.03 10.30
N ARG A 133 14.86 5.28 9.89
CA ARG A 133 14.75 3.90 9.41
C ARG A 133 15.38 2.95 10.43
N SER A 134 14.57 2.38 11.32
CA SER A 134 15.00 1.41 12.31
C SER A 134 13.82 0.55 12.77
N GLN A 135 14.01 -0.77 12.81
CA GLN A 135 13.02 -1.68 13.40
C GLN A 135 12.76 -1.42 14.90
N ARG A 136 13.69 -0.74 15.60
CA ARG A 136 13.50 -0.39 17.02
C ARG A 136 12.61 0.83 17.22
N ARG A 137 12.56 1.75 16.24
CA ARG A 137 11.82 3.01 16.34
C ARG A 137 10.57 3.06 15.46
N GLY A 138 10.49 2.24 14.42
CA GLY A 138 9.33 2.14 13.54
C GLY A 138 8.39 1.00 13.92
N ALA A 139 7.24 0.95 13.26
CA ALA A 139 6.27 -0.13 13.46
C ALA A 139 6.74 -1.45 12.82
N SER A 140 6.33 -2.58 13.42
CA SER A 140 6.55 -3.92 12.87
C SER A 140 5.67 -4.19 11.64
N HIS A 141 6.09 -5.12 10.78
CA HIS A 141 5.35 -5.52 9.58
C HIS A 141 3.89 -5.87 9.86
N GLN A 142 3.66 -6.71 10.87
CA GLN A 142 2.30 -7.12 11.24
C GLN A 142 1.45 -5.93 11.71
N ARG A 143 2.04 -5.00 12.46
CA ARG A 143 1.33 -3.81 12.95
C ARG A 143 0.98 -2.87 11.81
N VAL A 144 1.89 -2.66 10.86
CA VAL A 144 1.64 -1.86 9.65
C VAL A 144 0.56 -2.52 8.79
N LEU A 145 0.67 -3.83 8.52
CA LEU A 145 -0.32 -4.58 7.74
C LEU A 145 -1.73 -4.47 8.34
N SER A 146 -1.84 -4.64 9.66
CA SER A 146 -3.11 -4.51 10.39
C SER A 146 -3.69 -3.10 10.31
N ALA A 147 -2.85 -2.07 10.40
CA ALA A 147 -3.28 -0.67 10.36
C ALA A 147 -3.77 -0.29 8.96
N ILE A 148 -3.00 -0.62 7.92
CA ILE A 148 -3.37 -0.37 6.52
C ILE A 148 -4.67 -1.10 6.18
N GLY A 149 -4.76 -2.40 6.50
CA GLY A 149 -5.97 -3.18 6.22
C GLY A 149 -7.21 -2.63 6.93
N ARG A 150 -7.08 -2.01 8.11
CA ARG A 150 -8.20 -1.35 8.80
C ARG A 150 -8.62 -0.03 8.16
N TYR A 151 -7.67 0.74 7.66
CA TYR A 151 -7.95 2.01 6.98
C TYR A 151 -8.55 1.79 5.57
N VAL A 152 -7.97 0.85 4.82
CA VAL A 152 -8.21 0.62 3.40
C VAL A 152 -9.38 -0.33 3.14
N ILE A 153 -9.81 -1.12 4.12
CA ILE A 153 -10.91 -2.07 3.97
C ILE A 153 -11.97 -1.76 5.03
N LEU A 154 -13.10 -1.19 4.62
CA LEU A 154 -14.23 -0.91 5.51
C LEU A 154 -14.89 -2.21 5.97
N ALA A 155 -15.70 -2.14 7.03
CA ALA A 155 -16.41 -3.30 7.58
C ALA A 155 -17.22 -4.07 6.52
N ARG A 156 -17.92 -3.35 5.62
CA ARG A 156 -18.70 -3.95 4.53
C ARG A 156 -17.85 -4.74 3.53
N GLU A 157 -16.66 -4.24 3.20
CA GLU A 157 -15.73 -4.86 2.24
C GLU A 157 -15.00 -6.03 2.89
N ARG A 158 -14.68 -5.90 4.18
CA ARG A 158 -14.09 -6.96 4.98
C ARG A 158 -15.01 -8.18 5.05
N ALA A 159 -16.31 -7.96 5.18
CA ALA A 159 -17.29 -9.05 5.18
C ALA A 159 -17.28 -9.85 3.86
N ILE A 160 -17.00 -9.20 2.72
CA ILE A 160 -16.85 -9.89 1.42
C ILE A 160 -15.57 -10.73 1.45
N LEU A 161 -14.42 -10.10 1.73
CA LEU A 161 -13.11 -10.77 1.75
C LEU A 161 -13.04 -11.93 2.77
N GLU A 162 -13.71 -11.81 3.91
CA GLU A 162 -13.77 -12.88 4.91
C GLU A 162 -14.60 -14.08 4.48
N ARG A 163 -15.61 -13.89 3.62
CA ARG A 163 -16.36 -15.02 3.05
C ARG A 163 -15.45 -15.82 2.11
N VAL A 164 -14.68 -15.14 1.28
CA VAL A 164 -13.69 -15.76 0.37
C VAL A 164 -12.68 -16.59 1.16
N ARG A 165 -12.08 -16.00 2.20
CA ARG A 165 -11.11 -16.69 3.06
C ARG A 165 -11.69 -17.91 3.78
N ARG A 166 -12.96 -17.86 4.15
CA ARG A 166 -13.65 -18.99 4.81
C ARG A 166 -13.99 -20.11 3.82
N ALA A 167 -14.36 -19.78 2.59
CA ALA A 167 -14.56 -20.77 1.54
C ALA A 167 -13.29 -21.60 1.29
N ASP A 168 -12.12 -20.96 1.34
CA ASP A 168 -10.82 -21.62 1.15
C ASP A 168 -10.37 -22.48 2.36
N ALA A 169 -10.89 -22.18 3.55
CA ALA A 169 -10.58 -22.91 4.78
C ALA A 169 -11.45 -24.16 4.98
N THR A 170 -12.42 -24.39 4.09
CA THR A 170 -13.29 -25.56 4.11
C THR A 170 -12.72 -26.59 3.12
N PRO A 171 -12.21 -27.75 3.59
CA PRO A 171 -11.55 -28.73 2.74
C PRO A 171 -12.50 -29.42 1.75
#